data_AF-A0AAV5CQL6-F1
#
_entry.id   AF-A0AAV5CQL6-F1
#
_cell.length_a   1.000
_cell.length_b   1.000
_cell.length_c   1.000
_cell.angle_alpha   90.00
_cell.angle_beta   90.00
_cell.angle_gamma   90.00
#
_symmetry.space_group_name_H-M   'P 1'
#
loop_
_entity.id
_entity.type
_entity.pdbx_description
1 polymer ?
#
loop_
_entity_poly.entity_id
_entity_poly.type
_entity_poly.pdbx_seq_one_letter_code
_entity_poly.pdbx_strand_id
1 'polypeptide(L)'
;MIEHEEDGKKKCIVITSKKNKLFTILVRPPKGWESNGREKDVRFAFSAKNLYMLGFVHKNRWRFFNDADLEGTEVLKFPDLWERMTQLGGGYKWGDLMTYQISFMQIFFSLDGLSNYDEIADNVEAVWRALHPFIVVFPEAARF
;
A
#
# COMPACT_ATOMS: atom_id res chain seq x y z
N MET A 1 9.92 -5.64 -2.21
CA MET A 1 10.42 -7.01 -2.37
C MET A 1 9.23 -7.92 -2.61
N ILE A 2 8.91 -8.10 -3.89
CA ILE A 2 8.08 -9.21 -4.35
C ILE A 2 9.05 -10.27 -4.82
N GLU A 3 8.88 -11.51 -4.34
CA GLU A 3 9.60 -12.65 -4.88
C GLU A 3 8.87 -13.13 -6.14
N HIS A 4 9.58 -13.20 -7.26
CA HIS A 4 9.09 -13.74 -8.51
C HIS A 4 10.02 -14.85 -8.97
N GLU A 5 9.46 -15.97 -9.41
CA GLU A 5 10.24 -17.09 -9.90
C GLU A 5 10.22 -17.11 -11.43
N GLU A 6 11.39 -16.98 -12.04
CA GLU A 6 11.59 -17.04 -13.49
C GLU A 6 12.75 -18.00 -13.75
N ASP A 7 12.54 -18.98 -14.62
CA ASP A 7 13.50 -20.06 -14.93
C ASP A 7 14.00 -20.85 -13.70
N GLY A 8 13.12 -21.11 -12.73
CA GLY A 8 13.46 -21.86 -11.51
C GLY A 8 14.37 -21.12 -10.53
N LYS A 9 14.54 -19.80 -10.71
CA LYS A 9 15.29 -18.94 -9.79
C LYS A 9 14.36 -17.92 -9.15
N LYS A 10 14.34 -17.90 -7.81
CA LYS A 10 13.71 -16.81 -7.05
C LYS A 10 14.45 -15.50 -7.29
N LYS A 11 13.82 -14.58 -8.01
CA LYS A 11 14.28 -13.21 -8.21
C LYS A 11 13.54 -12.30 -7.23
N CYS A 12 14.31 -11.50 -6.51
CA CYS A 12 13.80 -10.42 -5.69
C CYS A 12 13.55 -9.21 -6.59
N ILE A 13 12.28 -8.88 -6.84
CA ILE A 13 11.92 -7.65 -7.54
C ILE A 13 11.64 -6.59 -6.48
N VAL A 14 12.60 -5.68 -6.35
CA VAL A 14 12.37 -4.38 -5.74
C VAL A 14 11.90 -3.48 -6.88
N ILE A 15 10.69 -2.91 -6.77
CA ILE A 15 10.33 -1.85 -7.70
C ILE A 15 11.27 -0.69 -7.40
N THR A 16 12.22 -0.48 -8.30
CA THR A 16 13.04 0.72 -8.32
C THR A 16 12.58 1.61 -9.45
N SER A 17 12.86 2.90 -9.36
CA SER A 17 12.66 3.82 -10.47
C SER A 17 14.02 4.29 -10.96
N LYS A 18 14.26 4.16 -12.27
CA LYS A 18 15.44 4.77 -12.92
C LYS A 18 15.46 6.31 -12.82
N LYS A 19 14.36 6.95 -12.41
CA LYS A 19 14.20 8.41 -12.29
C LYS A 19 13.68 8.83 -10.91
N ASN A 20 13.86 8.03 -9.85
CA ASN A 20 13.37 8.33 -8.50
C ASN A 20 11.87 8.70 -8.49
N LYS A 21 11.02 7.95 -9.19
CA LYS A 21 9.57 8.21 -9.26
C LYS A 21 8.77 7.55 -8.14
N LEU A 22 9.28 6.48 -7.52
CA LEU A 22 8.63 5.85 -6.39
C LEU A 22 9.61 5.36 -5.35
N PHE A 23 9.13 5.25 -4.13
CA PHE A 23 9.79 4.57 -3.02
C PHE A 23 8.75 3.72 -2.28
N THR A 24 9.22 2.79 -1.46
CA THR A 24 8.32 1.92 -0.68
C THR A 24 8.56 2.07 0.80
N ILE A 25 7.48 2.09 1.58
CA ILE A 25 7.53 2.04 3.04
C ILE A 25 7.02 0.68 3.48
N LEU A 26 7.79 -0.02 4.31
CA LEU A 26 7.35 -1.24 4.98
C LEU A 26 6.88 -0.87 6.39
N VAL A 27 5.60 -1.08 6.67
CA VAL A 27 5.03 -0.82 7.98
C VAL A 27 4.88 -2.13 8.72
N ARG A 28 5.45 -2.17 9.92
CA ARG A 28 5.43 -3.33 10.80
C ARG A 28 4.69 -2.96 12.08
N PRO A 29 3.79 -3.81 12.59
CA PRO A 29 3.25 -3.59 13.92
C PRO A 29 4.38 -3.70 14.98
N PRO A 30 4.22 -3.06 16.15
CA PRO A 30 5.13 -3.27 17.27
C PRO A 30 5.22 -4.76 17.66
N LYS A 31 6.36 -5.16 18.21
CA LYS A 31 6.56 -6.52 18.73
C LYS A 31 5.48 -6.84 19.78
N GLY A 32 4.88 -8.03 19.69
CA GLY A 32 3.81 -8.46 20.61
C GLY A 32 2.40 -8.06 20.20
N TRP A 33 2.22 -7.39 19.05
CA TRP A 33 0.92 -7.14 18.43
C TRP A 33 0.58 -8.19 17.36
N GLU A 34 1.26 -9.33 17.40
CA GLU A 34 0.99 -10.47 16.51
C GLU A 34 -0.42 -11.00 16.79
N SER A 35 -1.30 -10.98 15.78
CA SER A 35 -2.59 -11.67 15.86
C SER A 35 -2.41 -13.04 15.21
N ASN A 36 -2.64 -14.10 15.97
CA ASN A 36 -2.73 -15.46 15.47
C ASN A 36 -1.51 -15.93 14.64
N GLY A 37 -0.31 -15.42 14.93
CA GLY A 37 0.93 -15.81 14.23
C GLY A 37 1.04 -15.37 12.77
N ARG A 38 0.17 -14.45 12.30
CA ARG A 38 0.22 -13.91 10.93
C ARG A 38 1.11 -12.68 10.86
N GLU A 39 1.98 -12.62 9.85
CA GLU A 39 2.77 -11.44 9.52
C GLU A 39 1.82 -10.33 9.03
N LYS A 40 1.85 -9.16 9.69
CA LYS A 40 1.02 -8.00 9.35
C LYS A 40 1.79 -6.88 8.66
N ASP A 41 2.91 -7.25 8.06
CA ASP A 41 3.78 -6.32 7.38
C ASP A 41 3.11 -5.88 6.08
N VAL A 42 2.73 -4.61 6.01
CA VAL A 42 2.16 -4.03 4.80
C VAL A 42 3.19 -3.13 4.16
N ARG A 43 3.46 -3.39 2.88
CA ARG A 43 4.33 -2.54 2.08
C ARG A 43 3.50 -1.61 1.22
N PHE A 44 3.75 -0.32 1.35
CA PHE A 44 3.13 0.74 0.58
C PHE A 44 4.09 1.27 -0.49
N ALA A 45 3.56 1.67 -1.63
CA ALA A 45 4.28 2.42 -2.65
C ALA A 45 3.86 3.87 -2.60
N PHE A 46 4.82 4.78 -2.70
CA PHE A 46 4.61 6.22 -2.74
C PHE A 46 5.32 6.81 -3.94
N SER A 47 4.70 7.83 -4.54
CA SER A 47 5.31 8.68 -5.53
C SER A 47 6.35 9.58 -4.86
N ALA A 48 7.60 9.49 -5.31
CA ALA A 48 8.67 10.36 -4.83
C ALA A 48 8.53 11.81 -5.35
N LYS A 49 7.68 12.05 -6.36
CA LYS A 49 7.43 13.39 -6.92
C LYS A 49 6.61 14.27 -5.97
N ASN A 50 5.61 13.69 -5.31
CA ASN A 50 4.61 14.44 -4.55
C ASN A 50 4.18 13.76 -3.25
N LEU A 51 4.86 12.69 -2.82
CA LEU A 51 4.53 11.87 -1.65
C LEU A 51 3.14 11.24 -1.70
N TYR A 52 2.51 11.18 -2.88
CA TYR A 52 1.20 10.56 -3.05
C TYR A 52 1.31 9.04 -2.89
N MET A 53 0.45 8.43 -2.07
CA MET A 53 0.40 6.97 -1.96
C MET A 53 -0.16 6.37 -3.25
N LEU A 54 0.57 5.45 -3.86
CA LEU A 54 0.18 4.80 -5.11
C LEU A 54 -0.60 3.51 -4.86
N GLY A 55 -0.32 2.81 -3.76
CA GLY A 55 -0.93 1.51 -3.46
C GLY A 55 -0.12 0.70 -2.45
N PHE A 56 -0.39 -0.60 -2.38
CA PHE A 56 0.23 -1.53 -1.43
C PHE A 56 0.45 -2.93 -2.02
N VAL A 57 1.19 -3.78 -1.32
CA VAL A 57 1.41 -5.19 -1.69
C VAL A 57 0.46 -6.09 -0.91
N HIS A 58 -0.19 -7.02 -1.60
CA HIS A 58 -0.90 -8.15 -1.01
C HIS A 58 -0.62 -9.41 -1.83
N LYS A 59 -0.33 -10.55 -1.16
CA LYS A 59 -0.03 -11.84 -1.82
C LYS A 59 0.93 -11.73 -3.02
N ASN A 60 2.05 -11.03 -2.84
CA ASN A 60 3.07 -10.82 -3.89
C ASN A 60 2.55 -10.12 -5.17
N ARG A 61 1.48 -9.34 -5.05
CA ARG A 61 0.98 -8.48 -6.12
C ARG A 61 0.79 -7.06 -5.62
N TRP A 62 1.18 -6.09 -6.42
CA TRP A 62 0.87 -4.69 -6.15
C TRP A 62 -0.58 -4.38 -6.49
N ARG A 63 -1.30 -3.79 -5.55
CA ARG A 63 -2.63 -3.23 -5.75
C ARG A 63 -2.47 -1.71 -5.77
N PHE A 64 -2.54 -1.11 -6.95
CA PHE A 64 -2.43 0.34 -7.12
C PHE A 64 -3.81 1.00 -7.18
N PHE A 65 -3.92 2.24 -6.73
CA PHE A 65 -5.13 3.04 -6.93
C PHE A 65 -5.40 3.23 -8.43
N ASN A 66 -6.67 3.44 -8.76
CA ASN A 66 -7.10 3.63 -10.15
C ASN A 66 -6.43 4.85 -10.79
N ASP A 67 -6.17 5.89 -10.01
CA ASP A 67 -5.55 7.16 -10.41
C ASP A 67 -4.01 7.19 -10.19
N ALA A 68 -3.39 6.08 -9.77
CA ALA A 68 -1.95 6.03 -9.58
C ALA A 68 -1.19 6.25 -10.90
N ASP A 69 -0.29 7.24 -10.91
CA ASP A 69 0.65 7.48 -12.00
C ASP A 69 1.83 6.48 -11.92
N LEU A 70 1.81 5.50 -12.82
CA LEU A 70 2.83 4.46 -12.93
C LEU A 70 3.78 4.71 -14.12
N GLU A 71 3.64 5.83 -14.84
CA GLU A 71 4.39 6.08 -16.06
C GLU A 71 5.90 6.15 -15.79
N GLY A 72 6.67 5.33 -16.51
CA GLY A 72 8.13 5.26 -16.34
C GLY A 72 8.58 4.57 -15.06
N THR A 73 7.69 3.83 -14.39
CA THR A 73 8.05 2.87 -13.34
C THR A 73 8.36 1.50 -13.95
N GLU A 74 9.17 0.70 -13.27
CA GLU A 74 9.52 -0.65 -13.77
C GLU A 74 8.38 -1.66 -13.63
N VAL A 75 7.34 -1.34 -12.84
CA VAL A 75 6.20 -2.24 -12.64
C VAL A 75 5.45 -2.53 -13.94
N LEU A 76 5.46 -1.58 -14.88
CA LEU A 76 4.85 -1.73 -16.20
C LEU A 76 5.51 -2.84 -17.04
N LYS A 77 6.74 -3.26 -16.71
CA LYS A 77 7.43 -4.37 -17.38
C LYS A 77 6.94 -5.75 -16.90
N PHE A 78 6.21 -5.80 -15.77
CA PHE A 78 5.80 -7.04 -15.11
C PHE A 78 4.29 -7.03 -14.84
N PRO A 79 3.44 -7.09 -15.87
CA PRO A 79 1.99 -6.95 -15.75
C PRO A 79 1.34 -7.97 -14.79
N ASP A 80 1.93 -9.16 -14.62
CA ASP A 80 1.39 -10.19 -13.73
C ASP A 80 1.59 -9.90 -12.23
N LEU A 81 2.45 -8.92 -11.92
CA LEU A 81 2.84 -8.56 -10.56
C LEU A 81 2.09 -7.34 -10.02
N TRP A 82 1.13 -6.80 -10.77
CA TRP A 82 0.33 -5.68 -10.30
C TRP A 82 -1.07 -5.62 -10.93
N GLU A 83 -1.95 -4.85 -10.31
CA GLU A 83 -3.24 -4.49 -10.88
C GLU A 83 -3.73 -3.14 -10.33
N ARG A 84 -4.74 -2.57 -10.98
CA ARG A 84 -5.48 -1.40 -10.46
C ARG A 84 -6.70 -1.84 -9.66
N MET A 85 -6.89 -1.19 -8.52
CA MET A 85 -8.15 -1.19 -7.78
C MET A 85 -9.11 -0.24 -8.49
N THR A 86 -9.85 -0.74 -9.47
CA THR A 86 -10.67 0.09 -10.39
C THR A 86 -11.72 0.96 -9.71
N GLN A 87 -12.20 0.55 -8.53
CA GLN A 87 -13.20 1.26 -7.74
C GLN A 87 -12.62 2.26 -6.73
N LEU A 88 -11.29 2.37 -6.63
CA LEU A 88 -10.64 3.14 -5.58
C LEU A 88 -9.56 4.08 -6.12
N GLY A 89 -9.78 5.38 -5.95
CA GLY A 89 -8.73 6.41 -6.09
C GLY A 89 -8.05 6.66 -4.74
N GLY A 90 -6.82 7.18 -4.75
CA GLY A 90 -6.08 7.51 -3.51
C GLY A 90 -6.26 8.96 -3.02
N GLY A 91 -7.04 9.78 -3.73
CA GLY A 91 -7.38 11.14 -3.29
C GLY A 91 -8.39 11.15 -2.15
N TYR A 92 -8.18 12.01 -1.15
CA TYR A 92 -9.10 12.25 -0.04
C TYR A 92 -9.65 13.67 -0.07
N LYS A 93 -10.86 13.88 0.45
CA LYS A 93 -11.47 15.20 0.63
C LYS A 93 -11.31 15.64 2.08
N TRP A 94 -11.38 16.96 2.33
CA TRP A 94 -11.29 17.52 3.69
C TRP A 94 -12.32 16.92 4.66
N GLY A 95 -13.52 16.59 4.17
CA GLY A 95 -14.55 15.93 4.96
C GLY A 95 -14.15 14.52 5.45
N ASP A 96 -13.30 13.82 4.71
CA ASP A 96 -12.81 12.50 5.10
C ASP A 96 -11.90 12.62 6.32
N LEU A 97 -10.99 13.60 6.33
CA LEU A 97 -10.07 13.84 7.45
C LEU A 97 -10.78 14.08 8.80
N MET A 98 -11.93 14.73 8.77
CA MET A 98 -12.69 15.06 9.99
C MET A 98 -13.43 13.86 10.58
N THR A 99 -13.56 12.76 9.83
CA THR A 99 -14.31 11.57 10.25
C THR A 99 -13.42 10.42 10.72
N TYR A 100 -12.13 10.43 10.38
CA TYR A 100 -11.20 9.33 10.70
C TYR A 100 -10.29 9.66 11.88
N GLN A 101 -10.50 8.95 13.00
CA GLN A 101 -9.71 9.11 14.21
C GLN A 101 -8.37 8.36 14.13
N ILE A 102 -7.28 9.04 13.77
CA ILE A 102 -5.96 8.41 13.72
C ILE A 102 -5.48 8.06 15.16
N SER A 103 -5.38 6.76 15.46
CA SER A 103 -4.85 6.23 16.73
C SER A 103 -4.02 4.98 16.49
N PHE A 104 -3.18 4.59 17.46
CA PHE A 104 -2.40 3.34 17.37
C PHE A 104 -3.28 2.11 17.12
N MET A 105 -4.43 2.02 17.78
CA MET A 105 -5.38 0.93 17.56
C MET A 105 -5.96 0.94 16.15
N GLN A 106 -6.29 2.13 15.60
CA GLN A 106 -6.75 2.21 14.22
C GLN A 106 -5.66 1.80 13.23
N ILE A 107 -4.42 2.26 13.40
CA ILE A 107 -3.30 1.85 12.55
C ILE A 107 -3.16 0.32 12.56
N PHE A 108 -3.31 -0.32 13.73
CA PHE A 108 -3.26 -1.77 13.82
C PHE A 108 -4.40 -2.48 13.10
N PHE A 109 -5.64 -2.04 13.27
CA PHE A 109 -6.77 -2.63 12.53
C PHE A 109 -6.65 -2.40 11.03
N SER A 110 -6.10 -1.25 10.62
CA SER A 110 -5.76 -0.97 9.23
C SER A 110 -4.71 -1.94 8.68
N LEU A 111 -3.63 -2.21 9.43
CA LEU A 111 -2.65 -3.23 9.03
C LEU A 111 -3.27 -4.63 8.93
N ASP A 112 -4.12 -4.99 9.89
CA ASP A 112 -4.81 -6.28 9.90
C ASP A 112 -5.73 -6.45 8.69
N GLY A 113 -6.55 -5.44 8.39
CA GLY A 113 -7.43 -5.45 7.23
C GLY A 113 -6.67 -5.52 5.91
N LEU A 114 -5.56 -4.78 5.77
CA LEU A 114 -4.74 -4.81 4.55
C LEU A 114 -3.94 -6.10 4.39
N SER A 115 -3.48 -6.69 5.49
CA SER A 115 -2.78 -7.99 5.47
C SER A 115 -3.73 -9.14 5.13
N ASN A 116 -5.02 -8.99 5.47
CA ASN A 116 -6.11 -9.90 5.10
C ASN A 116 -7.01 -9.27 4.01
N TYR A 117 -6.41 -8.57 3.04
CA TYR A 117 -7.15 -7.77 2.05
C TYR A 117 -8.28 -8.54 1.36
N ASP A 118 -8.12 -9.84 1.08
CA ASP A 118 -9.15 -10.63 0.40
C ASP A 118 -10.46 -10.73 1.20
N GLU A 119 -10.43 -10.56 2.54
CA GLU A 119 -11.62 -10.55 3.39
C GLU A 119 -12.41 -9.24 3.28
N ILE A 120 -11.74 -8.15 2.86
CA ILE A 120 -12.33 -6.82 2.76
C ILE A 120 -12.40 -6.28 1.33
N ALA A 121 -11.84 -6.99 0.33
CA ALA A 121 -11.63 -6.50 -1.03
C ALA A 121 -12.92 -6.04 -1.73
N ASP A 122 -14.03 -6.73 -1.47
CA ASP A 122 -15.35 -6.42 -2.06
C ASP A 122 -16.05 -5.26 -1.34
N ASN A 123 -15.53 -4.81 -0.20
CA ASN A 123 -16.06 -3.69 0.57
C ASN A 123 -15.12 -2.48 0.41
N VAL A 124 -15.40 -1.66 -0.61
CA VAL A 124 -14.61 -0.46 -0.95
C VAL A 124 -14.44 0.47 0.25
N GLU A 125 -15.47 0.62 1.09
CA GLU A 125 -15.41 1.45 2.29
C GLU A 125 -14.44 0.86 3.31
N ALA A 126 -14.47 -0.45 3.55
CA ALA A 126 -13.54 -1.11 4.46
C ALA A 126 -12.08 -0.98 3.97
N VAL A 127 -11.84 -1.17 2.67
CA VAL A 127 -10.50 -0.97 2.06
C VAL A 127 -10.05 0.48 2.23
N TRP A 128 -10.92 1.44 1.95
CA TRP A 128 -10.61 2.86 2.13
C TRP A 128 -10.28 3.20 3.59
N ARG A 129 -11.10 2.74 4.54
CA ARG A 129 -10.85 2.91 5.98
C ARG A 129 -9.51 2.32 6.41
N ALA A 130 -9.12 1.18 5.84
CA ALA A 130 -7.85 0.56 6.12
C ALA A 130 -6.66 1.36 5.54
N LEU A 131 -6.79 1.93 4.35
CA LEU A 131 -5.73 2.72 3.69
C LEU A 131 -5.62 4.15 4.24
N HIS A 132 -6.73 4.78 4.62
CA HIS A 132 -6.82 6.20 4.94
C HIS A 132 -5.81 6.69 5.98
N PRO A 133 -5.60 6.01 7.14
CA PRO A 133 -4.59 6.44 8.11
C PRO A 133 -3.19 6.57 7.49
N PHE A 134 -2.82 5.69 6.56
CA PHE A 134 -1.50 5.73 5.93
C PHE A 134 -1.42 6.77 4.81
N ILE A 135 -2.53 7.06 4.13
CA ILE A 135 -2.63 8.14 3.14
C ILE A 135 -2.41 9.50 3.80
N VAL A 136 -2.86 9.66 5.05
CA VAL A 136 -2.70 10.90 5.80
C VAL A 136 -1.38 10.94 6.56
N VAL A 137 -1.09 9.93 7.39
CA VAL A 137 0.05 9.97 8.33
C VAL A 137 1.38 10.15 7.60
N PHE A 138 1.67 9.38 6.55
CA PHE A 138 3.00 9.44 5.93
C PHE A 138 3.24 10.73 5.12
N PRO A 139 2.35 11.13 4.19
CA PRO A 139 2.58 12.34 3.40
C PRO A 139 2.48 13.61 4.25
N GLU A 140 1.52 13.68 5.18
CA GLU A 140 1.31 14.89 5.96
C GLU A 140 2.37 15.06 7.05
N ALA A 141 2.77 14.00 7.77
CA ALA A 141 3.86 14.10 8.75
C ALA A 141 5.24 14.33 8.12
N ALA A 142 5.39 14.08 6.81
CA ALA A 142 6.60 14.44 6.08
C ALA A 142 6.60 15.88 5.57
N ARG A 143 5.41 16.50 5.41
CA ARG A 143 5.24 17.86 4.88
C ARG A 143 5.20 18.94 5.96
N PHE A 144 4.69 18.62 7.14
CA PHE A 144 4.50 19.53 8.29
C PHE A 144 5.37 19.13 9.47
#